data_AF-A0A1G1SZM5-F1
#
_entry.id   AF-A0A1G1SZM5-F1
#
_cell.length_a   1.000
_cell.length_b   1.000
_cell.length_c   1.000
_cell.angle_alpha   90.00
_cell.angle_beta   90.00
_cell.angle_gamma   90.00
#
_symmetry.space_group_name_H-M   'P 1'
#
loop_
_entity.id
_entity.type
_entity.pdbx_description
1 polymer ?
#
loop_
_entity_poly.entity_id
_entity_poly.type
_entity_poly.pdbx_seq_one_letter_code
_entity_poly.pdbx_strand_id
1 'polypeptide(L)'
;PTCASLPARLTARTLDVTNCPQLQQLPPGVHLTHWLEVAGSGLTGLPAGLRVALRWQGTPVDERTAFRPDDLRAADLLLVRNVTHRRVLLERMGLERFVHEVGGLVLDRDRDAGGERQLLSVPLPDDEPVHVLRVVCPSTAHGYLLRVPPHVRTCRRAAAWLAGFEHERDYQPLIET
;
A
#
# COMPACT_ATOMS: atom_id res chain seq x y z
N PRO A 1 -2.95 -7.56 21.66
CA PRO A 1 -1.60 -7.57 22.29
C PRO A 1 -0.71 -6.52 21.63
N THR A 2 -0.42 -5.43 22.33
CA THR A 2 0.50 -4.38 21.89
C THR A 2 1.93 -4.92 21.95
N CYS A 3 2.37 -5.55 20.86
CA CYS A 3 3.74 -6.05 20.72
C CYS A 3 4.66 -4.83 20.57
N ALA A 4 5.05 -4.25 21.70
CA ALA A 4 5.99 -3.14 21.77
C ALA A 4 7.42 -3.63 22.07
N SER A 5 7.56 -4.82 22.66
CA SER A 5 8.84 -5.41 22.99
C SER A 5 8.79 -6.94 22.92
N LEU A 6 9.96 -7.53 22.66
CA LEU A 6 10.19 -8.97 22.67
C LEU A 6 11.15 -9.31 23.81
N PRO A 7 11.09 -10.54 24.36
CA PRO A 7 12.01 -10.96 25.39
C PRO A 7 13.46 -10.95 24.89
N ALA A 8 14.39 -10.59 25.78
CA ALA A 8 15.82 -10.67 25.49
C ALA A 8 16.25 -12.11 25.16
N ARG A 9 17.22 -12.27 24.25
CA ARG A 9 17.76 -13.58 23.81
C ARG A 9 16.70 -14.56 23.25
N LEU A 10 15.63 -14.03 22.66
CA LEU A 10 14.61 -14.82 21.98
C LEU A 10 15.25 -15.76 20.95
N THR A 11 14.97 -17.05 21.06
CA THR A 11 15.39 -18.07 20.09
C THR A 11 14.16 -18.73 19.50
N ALA A 12 14.02 -18.71 18.18
CA ALA A 12 12.89 -19.32 17.49
C ALA A 12 13.27 -19.78 16.08
N ARG A 13 12.49 -20.69 15.50
CA ARG A 13 12.66 -21.03 14.07
C ARG A 13 12.17 -19.90 13.18
N THR A 14 10.97 -19.42 13.48
CA THR A 14 10.28 -18.34 12.78
C THR A 14 9.79 -17.34 13.79
N LEU A 15 9.72 -16.08 13.39
CA LEU A 15 9.12 -15.02 14.19
C LEU A 15 8.14 -14.25 13.32
N ASP A 16 6.93 -14.05 13.83
CA ASP A 16 5.90 -13.25 13.18
C ASP A 16 5.63 -12.03 14.05
N VAL A 17 5.93 -10.85 13.51
CA VAL A 17 5.67 -9.56 14.14
C VAL A 17 4.71 -8.72 13.29
N THR A 18 3.82 -9.40 12.55
CA THR A 18 2.80 -8.74 11.74
C THR A 18 1.97 -7.81 12.61
N ASN A 19 1.65 -6.61 12.10
CA ASN A 19 0.84 -5.61 12.78
C ASN A 19 1.36 -5.25 14.19
N CYS A 20 2.68 -5.23 14.36
CA CYS A 20 3.37 -4.78 15.57
C CYS A 20 4.02 -3.40 15.32
N PRO A 21 3.25 -2.31 15.12
CA PRO A 21 3.78 -1.02 14.69
C PRO A 21 4.67 -0.34 15.73
N GLN A 22 4.56 -0.75 17.00
CA GLN A 22 5.38 -0.22 18.10
C GLN A 22 6.70 -0.98 18.27
N LEU A 23 6.86 -2.15 17.64
CA LEU A 23 8.11 -2.90 17.68
C LEU A 23 9.09 -2.32 16.65
N GLN A 24 9.91 -1.36 17.08
CA GLN A 24 10.83 -0.65 16.19
C GLN A 24 12.16 -1.37 15.97
N GLN A 25 12.54 -2.26 16.89
CA GLN A 25 13.79 -3.01 16.85
C GLN A 25 13.60 -4.41 17.42
N LEU A 26 14.36 -5.37 16.91
CA LEU A 26 14.49 -6.68 17.53
C LEU A 26 15.51 -6.61 18.70
N PRO A 27 15.31 -7.40 19.77
CA PRO A 27 16.23 -7.41 20.90
C PRO A 27 17.61 -7.93 20.51
N PRO A 28 18.69 -7.48 21.16
CA PRO A 28 20.03 -8.00 20.93
C PRO A 28 20.10 -9.49 21.29
N GLY A 29 20.89 -10.24 20.51
CA GLY A 29 21.06 -11.68 20.71
C GLY A 29 19.83 -12.52 20.31
N VAL A 30 18.90 -11.95 19.53
CA VAL A 30 17.84 -12.74 18.88
C VAL A 30 18.46 -13.77 17.93
N HIS A 31 17.96 -14.99 17.96
CA HIS A 31 18.39 -16.08 17.08
C HIS A 31 17.20 -16.65 16.32
N LEU A 32 17.20 -16.47 15.00
CA LEU A 32 16.19 -17.00 14.08
C LEU A 32 16.85 -17.92 13.06
N THR A 33 16.29 -19.11 12.84
CA THR A 33 16.88 -20.11 11.92
C THR A 33 16.16 -20.25 10.59
N HIS A 34 15.03 -19.57 10.39
CA HIS A 34 14.24 -19.70 9.16
C HIS A 34 13.81 -18.34 8.61
N TRP A 35 12.65 -17.80 9.00
CA TRP A 35 12.17 -16.52 8.47
C TRP A 35 11.57 -15.61 9.53
N LEU A 36 11.50 -14.32 9.19
CA LEU A 36 10.87 -13.25 9.94
C LEU A 36 9.79 -12.60 9.07
N GLU A 37 8.54 -12.60 9.53
CA GLU A 37 7.43 -11.86 8.90
C GLU A 37 7.31 -10.47 9.52
N VAL A 38 7.40 -9.43 8.69
CA VAL A 38 7.54 -8.03 9.14
C VAL A 38 6.41 -7.09 8.71
N ALA A 39 5.39 -7.59 8.00
CA ALA A 39 4.33 -6.75 7.47
C ALA A 39 3.61 -5.92 8.55
N GLY A 40 3.55 -4.60 8.38
CA GLY A 40 2.92 -3.71 9.36
C GLY A 40 3.63 -3.63 10.72
N SER A 41 4.86 -4.14 10.83
CA SER A 41 5.71 -3.90 12.01
C SER A 41 6.36 -2.52 11.95
N GLY A 42 6.82 -2.02 13.10
CA GLY A 42 7.60 -0.78 13.19
C GLY A 42 9.09 -0.95 12.87
N LEU A 43 9.52 -2.16 12.50
CA LEU A 43 10.94 -2.47 12.30
C LEU A 43 11.53 -1.65 11.17
N THR A 44 12.74 -1.14 11.40
CA THR A 44 13.50 -0.31 10.44
C THR A 44 14.77 -1.00 9.93
N GLY A 45 15.01 -2.24 10.36
CA GLY A 45 16.19 -3.00 9.99
C GLY A 45 16.35 -4.26 10.82
N LEU A 46 17.33 -5.08 10.44
CA LEU A 46 17.79 -6.21 11.24
C LEU A 46 18.95 -5.78 12.15
N PRO A 47 19.07 -6.35 13.37
CA PRO A 47 20.25 -6.19 14.19
C PRO A 47 21.52 -6.63 13.46
N ALA A 48 22.65 -6.00 13.78
CA ALA A 48 23.94 -6.37 13.22
C ALA A 48 24.24 -7.87 13.45
N GLY A 49 24.70 -8.54 12.38
CA GLY A 49 25.02 -9.97 12.40
C GLY A 49 23.83 -10.92 12.25
N LEU A 50 22.58 -10.46 12.39
CA LEU A 50 21.42 -11.29 12.06
C LEU A 50 21.32 -11.45 10.54
N ARG A 51 21.13 -12.69 10.10
CA ARG A 51 20.86 -13.05 8.71
C ARG A 51 19.67 -13.99 8.71
N VAL A 52 18.53 -13.52 8.23
CA VAL A 52 17.29 -14.27 8.22
C VAL A 52 16.50 -13.90 6.97
N ALA A 53 15.78 -14.85 6.39
CA ALA A 53 14.89 -14.54 5.28
C ALA A 53 13.73 -13.66 5.77
N LEU A 54 13.44 -12.59 5.05
CA LEU A 54 12.31 -11.71 5.36
C LEU A 54 11.09 -12.11 4.55
N ARG A 55 9.92 -11.97 5.17
CA ARG A 55 8.63 -12.11 4.51
C ARG A 55 7.76 -10.89 4.75
N TRP A 56 6.95 -10.58 3.74
CA TRP A 56 5.89 -9.60 3.79
C TRP A 56 4.59 -10.26 3.32
N GLN A 57 3.67 -10.48 4.25
CA GLN A 57 2.42 -11.21 4.01
C GLN A 57 2.67 -12.55 3.30
N GLY A 58 3.66 -13.31 3.78
CA GLY A 58 4.06 -14.60 3.22
C GLY A 58 4.96 -14.54 1.97
N THR A 59 5.14 -13.36 1.37
CA THR A 59 5.99 -13.17 0.18
C THR A 59 7.45 -12.90 0.59
N PRO A 60 8.44 -13.62 0.04
CA PRO A 60 9.85 -13.31 0.29
C PRO A 60 10.20 -11.89 -0.20
N VAL A 61 10.92 -11.15 0.64
CA VAL A 61 11.37 -9.78 0.34
C VAL A 61 12.82 -9.57 0.76
N ASP A 62 13.47 -8.56 0.18
CA ASP A 62 14.77 -8.09 0.62
C ASP A 62 14.64 -7.00 1.70
N GLU A 63 15.77 -6.61 2.30
CA GLU A 63 15.79 -5.55 3.32
C GLU A 63 15.37 -4.19 2.77
N ARG A 64 15.62 -3.90 1.48
CA ARG A 64 15.18 -2.65 0.82
C ARG A 64 13.66 -2.56 0.83
N THR A 65 12.99 -3.61 0.36
CA THR A 65 11.53 -3.70 0.34
C THR A 65 10.95 -3.67 1.76
N ALA A 66 11.56 -4.41 2.69
CA ALA A 66 11.08 -4.48 4.07
C ALA A 66 11.22 -3.16 4.83
N PHE A 67 12.37 -2.48 4.74
CA PHE A 67 12.73 -1.41 5.67
C PHE A 67 13.00 -0.05 5.02
N ARG A 68 13.15 0.01 3.69
CA ARG A 68 13.48 1.24 2.96
C ARG A 68 12.49 1.46 1.81
N PRO A 69 11.18 1.60 2.12
CA PRO A 69 10.17 1.80 1.10
C PRO A 69 10.43 3.03 0.25
N ASP A 70 11.07 4.08 0.79
CA ASP A 70 11.39 5.31 0.06
C ASP A 70 12.46 5.16 -1.02
N ASP A 71 13.26 4.08 -0.96
CA ASP A 71 14.22 3.76 -2.01
C ASP A 71 13.52 3.12 -3.23
N LEU A 72 12.28 2.65 -3.11
CA LEU A 72 11.55 1.99 -4.20
C LEU A 72 11.19 3.00 -5.30
N ARG A 73 11.34 2.61 -6.57
CA ARG A 73 10.99 3.41 -7.76
C ARG A 73 9.90 2.75 -8.57
N ALA A 74 8.90 3.51 -9.02
CA ALA A 74 7.75 2.93 -9.69
C ALA A 74 8.10 2.26 -11.02
N ALA A 75 9.13 2.78 -11.72
CA ALA A 75 9.68 2.15 -12.91
C ALA A 75 10.22 0.72 -12.64
N ASP A 76 10.86 0.49 -11.50
CA ASP A 76 11.35 -0.84 -11.11
C ASP A 76 10.17 -1.80 -10.90
N LEU A 77 9.08 -1.33 -10.27
CA LEU A 77 7.86 -2.12 -10.04
C LEU A 77 7.23 -2.60 -11.35
N LEU A 78 7.16 -1.75 -12.38
CA LEU A 78 6.58 -2.12 -13.67
C LEU A 78 7.36 -3.24 -14.39
N LEU A 79 8.64 -3.42 -14.07
CA LEU A 79 9.48 -4.48 -14.64
C LEU A 79 9.39 -5.81 -13.87
N VAL A 80 8.78 -5.82 -12.69
CA VAL A 80 8.63 -7.04 -11.88
C VAL A 80 7.60 -7.96 -12.51
N ARG A 81 8.05 -9.14 -12.96
CA ARG A 81 7.19 -10.19 -13.54
C ARG A 81 6.35 -10.94 -12.51
N ASN A 82 6.86 -11.13 -11.30
CA ASN A 82 6.11 -11.81 -10.24
C ASN A 82 5.04 -10.86 -9.68
N VAL A 83 3.78 -11.13 -10.01
CA VAL A 83 2.61 -10.33 -9.63
C VAL A 83 2.52 -10.13 -8.11
N THR A 84 2.69 -11.20 -7.33
CA THR A 84 2.62 -11.13 -5.87
C THR A 84 3.71 -10.21 -5.29
N HIS A 85 4.94 -10.33 -5.80
CA HIS A 85 6.04 -9.47 -5.35
C HIS A 85 5.81 -8.00 -5.76
N ARG A 86 5.31 -7.74 -6.97
CA ARG A 86 4.97 -6.40 -7.43
C ARG A 86 3.89 -5.75 -6.55
N ARG A 87 2.89 -6.51 -6.11
CA ARG A 87 1.85 -6.01 -5.19
C ARG A 87 2.42 -5.64 -3.82
N VAL A 88 3.36 -6.43 -3.30
CA VAL A 88 4.10 -6.06 -2.07
C VAL A 88 4.88 -4.76 -2.28
N LEU A 89 5.61 -4.63 -3.37
CA LEU A 89 6.35 -3.40 -3.67
C LEU A 89 5.42 -2.18 -3.80
N LEU A 90 4.25 -2.34 -4.43
CA LEU A 90 3.24 -1.29 -4.54
C LEU A 90 2.68 -0.89 -3.15
N GLU A 91 2.40 -1.86 -2.30
CA GLU A 91 1.97 -1.62 -0.91
C GLU A 91 3.05 -0.86 -0.13
N ARG A 92 4.32 -1.29 -0.24
CA ARG A 92 5.45 -0.65 0.44
C ARG A 92 5.71 0.76 -0.06
N MET A 93 5.67 0.99 -1.36
CA MET A 93 5.85 2.30 -1.99
C MET A 93 4.71 3.26 -1.63
N GLY A 94 3.50 2.74 -1.51
CA GLY A 94 2.28 3.52 -1.39
C GLY A 94 1.69 3.87 -2.75
N LEU A 95 0.37 3.76 -2.83
CA LEU A 95 -0.40 3.97 -4.05
C LEU A 95 -0.23 5.37 -4.62
N GLU A 96 -0.27 6.40 -3.78
CA GLU A 96 -0.22 7.79 -4.22
C GLU A 96 1.11 8.11 -4.91
N ARG A 97 2.22 7.71 -4.31
CA ARG A 97 3.55 7.90 -4.88
C ARG A 97 3.72 7.12 -6.18
N PHE A 98 3.23 5.88 -6.22
CA PHE A 98 3.25 5.07 -7.43
C PHE A 98 2.50 5.75 -8.59
N VAL A 99 1.25 6.16 -8.39
CA VAL A 99 0.45 6.82 -9.44
C VAL A 99 1.07 8.18 -9.83
N HIS A 100 1.64 8.92 -8.89
CA HIS A 100 2.33 10.17 -9.19
C HIS A 100 3.58 9.96 -10.05
N GLU A 101 4.39 8.93 -9.77
CA GLU A 101 5.61 8.64 -10.54
C GLU A 101 5.31 8.06 -11.94
N VAL A 102 4.34 7.14 -12.06
CA VAL A 102 4.01 6.51 -13.35
C VAL A 102 3.11 7.39 -14.21
N GLY A 103 2.29 8.21 -13.56
CA GLY A 103 1.10 8.79 -14.19
C GLY A 103 0.01 7.75 -14.39
N GLY A 104 -1.07 8.16 -15.04
CA GLY A 104 -2.19 7.28 -15.36
C GLY A 104 -2.96 7.75 -16.58
N LEU A 105 -3.57 6.82 -17.29
CA LEU A 105 -4.52 7.09 -18.36
C LEU A 105 -5.80 7.63 -17.74
N VAL A 106 -6.23 8.82 -18.16
CA VAL A 106 -7.51 9.38 -17.68
C VAL A 106 -8.65 8.67 -18.41
N LEU A 107 -9.45 7.93 -17.65
CA LEU A 107 -10.62 7.22 -18.15
C LEU A 107 -11.87 8.10 -18.18
N ASP A 108 -12.02 8.96 -17.16
CA ASP A 108 -13.16 9.85 -17.03
C ASP A 108 -12.78 11.12 -16.25
N ARG A 109 -13.53 12.19 -16.48
CA ARG A 109 -13.42 13.46 -15.76
C ARG A 109 -14.82 14.00 -15.47
N ASP A 110 -15.03 14.43 -14.24
CA ASP A 110 -16.22 15.19 -13.89
C ASP A 110 -15.91 16.21 -12.78
N ARG A 111 -16.96 16.79 -12.19
CA ARG A 111 -16.85 17.73 -11.07
C ARG A 111 -17.84 17.38 -9.97
N ASP A 112 -17.44 17.65 -8.74
CA ASP A 112 -18.32 17.71 -7.57
C ASP A 112 -18.02 18.95 -6.71
N ALA A 113 -18.54 18.99 -5.48
CA ALA A 113 -18.32 20.11 -4.56
C ALA A 113 -16.84 20.35 -4.22
N GLY A 114 -15.99 19.31 -4.31
CA GLY A 114 -14.54 19.40 -4.11
C GLY A 114 -13.77 19.91 -5.34
N GLY A 115 -14.42 20.03 -6.50
CA GLY A 115 -13.82 20.50 -7.74
C GLY A 115 -13.71 19.41 -8.81
N GLU A 116 -12.64 19.43 -9.61
CA GLU A 116 -12.41 18.44 -10.66
C GLU A 116 -11.98 17.09 -10.09
N ARG A 117 -12.66 16.02 -10.54
CA ARG A 117 -12.25 14.64 -10.29
C ARG A 117 -11.77 13.98 -11.56
N GLN A 118 -10.85 13.03 -11.40
CA GLN A 118 -10.31 12.26 -12.51
C GLN A 118 -10.27 10.79 -12.12
N LEU A 119 -10.87 9.93 -12.95
CA LEU A 119 -10.67 8.49 -12.85
C LEU A 119 -9.43 8.13 -13.68
N LEU A 120 -8.41 7.60 -13.01
CA LEU A 120 -7.14 7.24 -13.62
C LEU A 120 -6.99 5.71 -13.65
N SER A 121 -6.32 5.21 -14.69
CA SER A 121 -5.92 3.82 -14.85
C SER A 121 -4.44 3.70 -15.11
N VAL A 122 -3.75 2.91 -14.30
CA VAL A 122 -2.35 2.53 -14.53
C VAL A 122 -2.33 1.05 -14.94
N PRO A 123 -2.04 0.74 -16.22
CA PRO A 123 -1.96 -0.65 -16.66
C PRO A 123 -0.77 -1.35 -16.00
N LEU A 124 -0.98 -2.56 -15.51
CA LEU A 124 0.07 -3.43 -15.01
C LEU A 124 0.20 -4.66 -15.92
N PRO A 125 1.41 -5.05 -16.35
CA PRO A 125 1.59 -6.23 -17.19
C PRO A 125 1.29 -7.49 -16.39
N ASP A 126 0.46 -8.39 -16.94
CA ASP A 126 0.05 -9.66 -16.32
C ASP A 126 -0.70 -9.52 -14.98
N ASP A 127 -1.31 -8.37 -14.69
CA ASP A 127 -2.14 -8.15 -13.50
C ASP A 127 -3.29 -7.15 -13.80
N GLU A 128 -4.24 -7.04 -12.88
CA GLU A 128 -5.29 -6.04 -12.95
C GLU A 128 -4.71 -4.62 -12.92
N PRO A 129 -5.26 -3.69 -13.72
CA PRO A 129 -4.83 -2.30 -13.70
C PRO A 129 -5.14 -1.66 -12.35
N VAL A 130 -4.32 -0.70 -11.96
CA VAL A 130 -4.58 0.13 -10.78
C VAL A 130 -5.53 1.24 -11.21
N HIS A 131 -6.79 1.15 -10.79
CA HIS A 131 -7.76 2.22 -10.95
C HIS A 131 -7.83 3.08 -9.69
N VAL A 132 -7.74 4.39 -9.86
CA VAL A 132 -7.85 5.36 -8.77
C VAL A 132 -8.75 6.52 -9.14
N LEU A 133 -9.59 6.95 -8.20
CA LEU A 133 -10.29 8.22 -8.28
C LEU A 133 -9.43 9.28 -7.60
N ARG A 134 -9.02 10.29 -8.37
CA ARG A 134 -8.43 11.51 -7.85
C ARG A 134 -9.54 12.47 -7.46
N VAL A 135 -9.55 12.88 -6.20
CA VAL A 135 -10.50 13.86 -5.64
C VAL A 135 -9.77 14.93 -4.85
N VAL A 136 -10.41 16.08 -4.67
CA VAL A 136 -9.98 17.10 -3.71
C VAL A 136 -11.04 17.18 -2.62
N CYS A 137 -10.62 17.11 -1.36
CA CYS A 137 -11.54 17.28 -0.24
C CYS A 137 -11.89 18.78 -0.09
N PRO A 138 -13.17 19.16 -0.15
CA PRO A 138 -13.56 20.58 -0.09
C PRO A 138 -13.22 21.24 1.25
N SER A 139 -13.21 20.51 2.36
CA SER A 139 -12.97 21.06 3.70
C SER A 139 -11.49 21.27 4.03
N THR A 140 -10.59 20.48 3.44
CA THR A 140 -9.14 20.54 3.72
C THR A 140 -8.32 21.02 2.52
N ALA A 141 -8.93 21.14 1.35
CA ALA A 141 -8.28 21.33 0.06
C ALA A 141 -7.23 20.25 -0.28
N HIS A 142 -7.18 19.14 0.48
CA HIS A 142 -6.21 18.07 0.26
C HIS A 142 -6.65 17.16 -0.89
N GLY A 143 -5.71 16.80 -1.76
CA GLY A 143 -5.94 15.87 -2.86
C GLY A 143 -5.70 14.43 -2.44
N TYR A 144 -6.62 13.53 -2.81
CA TYR A 144 -6.52 12.10 -2.49
C TYR A 144 -6.56 11.26 -3.76
N LEU A 145 -5.86 10.12 -3.74
CA LEU A 145 -5.97 9.07 -4.76
C LEU A 145 -6.56 7.81 -4.14
N LEU A 146 -7.83 7.55 -4.42
CA LEU A 146 -8.60 6.49 -3.79
C LEU A 146 -8.75 5.30 -4.74
N ARG A 147 -8.30 4.11 -4.32
CA ARG A 147 -8.37 2.90 -5.17
C ARG A 147 -9.81 2.45 -5.37
N VAL A 148 -10.16 2.10 -6.60
CA VAL A 148 -11.48 1.55 -6.97
C VAL A 148 -11.32 0.30 -7.84
N PRO A 149 -12.37 -0.54 -7.97
CA PRO A 149 -12.29 -1.74 -8.79
C PRO A 149 -12.00 -1.44 -10.28
N PRO A 150 -11.28 -2.35 -10.97
CA PRO A 150 -10.84 -2.12 -12.35
C PRO A 150 -11.98 -2.12 -13.38
N HIS A 151 -13.18 -2.56 -13.01
CA HIS A 151 -14.36 -2.50 -13.88
C HIS A 151 -15.08 -1.14 -13.85
N VAL A 152 -14.76 -0.27 -12.88
CA VAL A 152 -15.34 1.08 -12.81
C VAL A 152 -14.84 1.93 -13.97
N ARG A 153 -15.76 2.69 -14.60
CA ARG A 153 -15.50 3.49 -15.81
C ARG A 153 -15.80 4.98 -15.68
N THR A 154 -16.51 5.42 -14.64
CA THR A 154 -16.85 6.83 -14.43
C THR A 154 -16.46 7.31 -13.03
N CYS A 155 -16.16 8.59 -12.89
CA CYS A 155 -15.88 9.25 -11.62
C CYS A 155 -17.05 9.13 -10.65
N ARG A 156 -18.29 9.30 -11.15
CA ARG A 156 -19.51 9.16 -10.34
C ARG A 156 -19.67 7.74 -9.79
N ARG A 157 -19.48 6.71 -10.62
CA ARG A 157 -19.53 5.31 -10.16
C ARG A 157 -18.43 5.00 -9.16
N ALA A 158 -17.23 5.54 -9.37
CA ALA A 158 -16.10 5.40 -8.45
C ALA A 158 -16.41 6.01 -7.09
N ALA A 159 -16.94 7.23 -7.05
CA ALA A 159 -17.32 7.91 -5.82
C ALA A 159 -18.44 7.14 -5.07
N ALA A 160 -19.45 6.68 -5.80
CA ALA A 160 -20.52 5.87 -5.22
C ALA A 160 -19.99 4.56 -4.62
N TRP A 161 -19.08 3.86 -5.32
CA TRP A 161 -18.44 2.65 -4.82
C TRP A 161 -17.65 2.89 -3.53
N LEU A 162 -16.86 3.97 -3.49
CA LEU A 162 -16.09 4.37 -2.31
C LEU A 162 -16.98 4.69 -1.10
N ALA A 163 -18.18 5.22 -1.36
CA ALA A 163 -19.19 5.49 -0.35
C ALA A 163 -20.04 4.25 0.01
N GLY A 164 -19.77 3.08 -0.58
CA GLY A 164 -20.46 1.82 -0.26
C GLY A 164 -21.76 1.58 -1.04
N PHE A 165 -22.05 2.35 -2.09
CA PHE A 165 -23.26 2.19 -2.90
C PHE A 165 -23.03 1.27 -4.11
N GLU A 166 -24.02 0.41 -4.37
CA GLU A 166 -24.02 -0.50 -5.53
C GLU A 166 -24.27 0.25 -6.84
N HIS A 167 -25.23 1.16 -6.87
CA HIS A 167 -25.56 1.96 -8.05
C HIS A 167 -25.16 3.42 -7.87
N GLU A 168 -24.65 4.04 -8.93
CA GLU A 168 -24.21 5.43 -8.91
C GLU A 168 -25.32 6.45 -8.64
N ARG A 169 -26.57 6.13 -9.01
CA ARG A 169 -27.75 6.97 -8.80
C ARG A 169 -28.17 7.11 -7.34
N ASP A 170 -27.76 6.16 -6.51
CA ASP A 170 -28.10 6.12 -5.08
C ASP A 170 -27.18 7.03 -4.26
N TYR A 171 -26.05 7.45 -4.85
CA TYR A 171 -25.10 8.35 -4.23
C TYR A 171 -25.34 9.81 -4.66
N GLN A 172 -25.93 10.59 -3.75
CA GLN A 172 -26.15 12.03 -3.89
C GLN A 172 -25.46 12.74 -2.71
N PRO A 173 -24.17 13.09 -2.84
CA PRO A 173 -23.45 13.75 -1.75
C PRO A 173 -24.13 15.07 -1.41
N LEU A 174 -24.54 15.21 -0.15
CA LEU A 174 -25.01 16.48 0.39
C LEU A 174 -23.85 17.47 0.36
N ILE A 175 -24.10 18.64 -0.22
CA ILE A 175 -23.17 19.77 -0.13
C ILE A 175 -23.28 20.27 1.31
N GLU A 176 -22.26 20.01 2.14
CA GLU A 176 -22.13 20.72 3.42
C GLU A 176 -21.74 22.17 3.08
N THR A 177 -22.71 23.08 3.20
CA THR A 177 -22.52 24.54 3.12
C THR A 177 -21.93 25.12 4.38
#